data_AF-A0A1R2CPU9-F1
#
_entry.id   AF-A0A1R2CPU9-F1
#
_cell.length_a   1.000
_cell.length_b   1.000
_cell.length_c   1.000
_cell.angle_alpha   90.00
_cell.angle_beta   90.00
_cell.angle_gamma   90.00
#
_symmetry.space_group_name_H-M   'P 1'
#
loop_
_entity.id
_entity.type
_entity.pdbx_description
1 polymer ?
#
loop_
_entity_poly.entity_id
_entity_poly.type
_entity_poly.pdbx_seq_one_letter_code
_entity_poly.pdbx_strand_id
1 'polypeptide(L)'
;MGITGSKKPKFFSAKFSEGFEFEVCMPNYADNATFLPHCPINIWCILKFVHKNSSLIVIKDGLELNSINFDHNCEIINEQPEDLIFTIKFTDENKKILRWKIRCKTFEEYSAWIKFLKKSLRHKWLASSRCQICSKGFGFRTRKHHCRKCGKCVCDDCSPILSTLPELAYTEMVRICNECGKHIEANRKSVLFLDTPNFTHRK
;
A
#
# COMPACT_ATOMS: atom_id res chain seq x y z
N MET A 1 -11.17 -18.31 21.32
CA MET A 1 -10.35 -17.15 21.74
C MET A 1 -9.86 -16.41 20.51
N GLY A 2 -10.60 -15.36 20.13
CA GLY A 2 -10.30 -14.53 18.97
C GLY A 2 -9.18 -13.55 19.28
N ILE A 3 -8.28 -13.33 18.31
CA ILE A 3 -7.23 -12.31 18.43
C ILE A 3 -7.22 -11.49 17.13
N THR A 4 -7.99 -10.41 17.22
CA THR A 4 -7.73 -9.05 16.73
C THR A 4 -7.13 -8.92 15.33
N GLY A 5 -8.00 -8.58 14.37
CA GLY A 5 -7.56 -7.82 13.20
C GLY A 5 -6.81 -6.57 13.65
N SER A 6 -5.67 -6.31 13.02
CA SER A 6 -4.83 -5.14 13.28
C SER A 6 -5.68 -3.88 13.21
N LYS A 7 -6.16 -3.38 14.36
CA LYS A 7 -6.92 -2.15 14.44
C LYS A 7 -6.01 -1.04 13.95
N LYS A 8 -6.28 -0.51 12.75
CA LYS A 8 -5.69 0.76 12.31
C LYS A 8 -5.88 1.75 13.46
N PRO A 9 -4.87 2.56 13.83
CA PRO A 9 -5.02 3.51 14.93
C PRO A 9 -6.25 4.38 14.66
N LYS A 10 -7.25 4.33 15.56
CA LYS A 10 -8.56 4.98 15.41
C LYS A 10 -8.43 6.46 15.05
N PHE A 11 -7.43 7.13 15.63
CA PHE A 11 -7.13 8.54 15.41
C PHE A 11 -6.81 8.88 13.95
N PHE A 12 -6.04 8.02 13.27
CA PHE A 12 -5.74 8.23 11.85
C PHE A 12 -7.02 8.09 11.04
N SER A 13 -7.78 7.01 11.25
CA SER A 13 -9.05 6.75 10.55
C SER A 13 -10.08 7.87 10.70
N ALA A 14 -10.19 8.47 11.89
CA ALA A 14 -11.11 9.57 12.16
C ALA A 14 -10.79 10.82 11.32
N LYS A 15 -9.50 11.13 11.12
CA LYS A 15 -9.07 12.23 10.26
C LYS A 15 -9.48 12.00 8.79
N PHE A 16 -9.44 10.75 8.30
CA PHE A 16 -9.84 10.42 6.91
C PHE A 16 -11.35 10.18 6.73
N SER A 17 -12.11 9.98 7.82
CA SER A 17 -13.57 9.80 7.71
C SER A 17 -14.29 11.10 7.36
N GLU A 18 -13.73 12.25 7.72
CA GLU A 18 -14.24 13.58 7.30
C GLU A 18 -13.94 13.88 5.81
N GLY A 19 -12.96 13.15 5.27
CA GLY A 19 -12.46 13.24 3.91
C GLY A 19 -11.41 14.33 3.71
N PHE A 20 -10.55 14.16 2.71
CA PHE A 20 -9.53 15.14 2.34
C PHE A 20 -9.67 15.54 0.88
N GLU A 21 -9.43 16.80 0.59
CA GLU A 21 -9.46 17.34 -0.76
C GLU A 21 -8.05 17.49 -1.31
N PHE A 22 -7.84 16.93 -2.50
CA PHE A 22 -6.57 17.00 -3.19
C PHE A 22 -6.71 17.54 -4.59
N GLU A 23 -5.67 18.24 -5.04
CA GLU A 23 -5.44 18.43 -6.46
C GLU A 23 -4.97 17.11 -7.06
N VAL A 24 -5.79 16.55 -7.95
CA VAL A 24 -5.50 15.30 -8.66
C VAL A 24 -5.43 15.59 -10.13
N CYS A 25 -4.28 15.25 -10.72
CA CYS A 25 -4.11 15.23 -12.15
C CYS A 25 -4.67 13.92 -12.71
N MET A 26 -5.67 14.05 -13.56
CA MET A 26 -6.36 12.93 -14.21
C MET A 26 -5.96 12.88 -15.70
N PRO A 27 -5.02 12.01 -16.09
CA PRO A 27 -4.73 11.82 -17.51
C PRO A 27 -5.94 11.18 -18.20
N ASN A 28 -6.51 11.87 -19.19
CA ASN A 28 -7.63 11.42 -20.04
C ASN A 28 -9.00 11.28 -19.35
N TYR A 29 -9.28 12.02 -18.27
CA TYR A 29 -10.67 12.16 -17.80
C TYR A 29 -11.37 13.23 -18.64
N ALA A 30 -11.92 12.80 -19.78
CA ALA A 30 -12.81 13.63 -20.57
C ALA A 30 -14.17 13.71 -19.83
N ASP A 31 -14.46 14.87 -19.23
CA ASP A 31 -15.86 15.27 -19.04
C ASP A 31 -16.51 15.28 -20.44
N ASN A 32 -17.74 14.80 -20.56
CA ASN A 32 -18.49 14.62 -21.82
C ASN A 32 -18.76 15.95 -22.58
N ALA A 33 -17.72 16.63 -23.04
CA ALA A 33 -17.79 17.78 -23.90
C ALA A 33 -16.60 17.75 -24.87
N THR A 34 -16.92 17.48 -26.14
CA THR A 34 -16.07 17.68 -27.33
C THR A 34 -14.74 16.92 -27.39
N PHE A 35 -14.77 15.83 -28.15
CA PHE A 35 -13.58 15.18 -28.70
C PHE A 35 -12.79 16.19 -29.56
N LEU A 36 -11.63 16.64 -29.08
CA LEU A 36 -10.61 17.30 -29.90
C LEU A 36 -9.44 16.32 -30.14
N PRO A 37 -8.84 16.29 -31.35
CA PRO A 37 -7.90 15.23 -31.73
C PRO A 37 -6.50 15.35 -31.09
N HIS A 38 -6.23 16.43 -30.35
CA HIS A 38 -4.94 16.67 -29.72
C HIS A 38 -5.11 17.40 -28.37
N CYS A 39 -5.13 16.65 -27.26
CA CYS A 39 -4.88 17.23 -25.93
C CYS A 39 -4.55 16.14 -24.88
N PRO A 40 -3.28 16.00 -24.45
CA PRO A 40 -2.98 15.38 -23.17
C PRO A 40 -2.98 16.49 -22.12
N ILE A 41 -4.09 17.21 -21.93
CA ILE A 41 -4.13 18.18 -20.82
C ILE A 41 -4.21 17.34 -19.55
N ASN A 42 -3.13 17.39 -18.78
CA ASN A 42 -3.13 17.02 -17.38
C ASN A 42 -4.09 17.96 -16.64
N ILE A 43 -5.39 17.64 -16.65
CA ILE A 43 -6.40 18.43 -15.94
C ILE A 43 -6.22 18.13 -14.45
N TRP A 44 -5.90 19.19 -13.71
CA TRP A 44 -5.92 19.18 -12.26
C TRP A 44 -7.33 19.51 -11.81
N CYS A 45 -7.90 18.67 -10.97
CA CYS A 45 -9.19 18.91 -10.35
C CYS A 45 -9.10 18.64 -8.85
N ILE A 46 -10.01 19.25 -8.08
CA ILE A 46 -10.12 18.98 -6.65
C ILE A 46 -11.02 17.77 -6.47
N LEU A 47 -10.47 16.70 -5.89
CA LEU A 47 -11.20 15.49 -5.55
C LEU A 47 -11.19 15.29 -4.05
N LYS A 48 -12.34 14.92 -3.50
CA LYS A 48 -12.48 14.54 -2.09
C LYS A 48 -12.34 13.04 -1.92
N PHE A 49 -11.40 12.61 -1.09
CA PHE A 49 -11.17 11.20 -0.75
C PHE A 49 -11.71 10.91 0.63
N VAL A 50 -12.60 9.93 0.74
CA VAL A 50 -13.21 9.49 2.01
C VAL A 50 -12.83 8.04 2.27
N HIS A 51 -12.23 7.76 3.42
CA HIS A 51 -11.89 6.40 3.80
C HIS A 51 -13.13 5.68 4.36
N LYS A 52 -13.51 4.55 3.72
CA LYS A 52 -14.57 3.65 4.20
C LYS A 52 -14.07 2.21 4.17
N ASN A 53 -14.00 1.56 5.34
CA ASN A 53 -13.58 0.17 5.48
C ASN A 53 -12.18 -0.11 4.87
N SER A 54 -12.13 -0.84 3.75
CA SER A 54 -10.92 -1.20 3.01
C SER A 54 -10.76 -0.43 1.69
N SER A 55 -11.56 0.62 1.49
CA SER A 55 -11.56 1.40 0.25
C SER A 55 -11.43 2.90 0.50
N LEU A 56 -10.92 3.62 -0.49
CA LEU A 56 -11.07 5.07 -0.61
C LEU A 56 -12.16 5.37 -1.62
N ILE A 57 -13.18 6.07 -1.18
CA ILE A 57 -14.21 6.61 -2.05
C ILE A 57 -13.74 7.97 -2.54
N VAL A 58 -13.77 8.17 -3.85
CA VAL A 58 -13.34 9.40 -4.51
C VAL A 58 -14.59 10.13 -4.96
N ILE A 59 -14.70 11.40 -4.58
CA ILE A 59 -15.88 12.23 -4.80
C ILE A 59 -15.45 13.48 -5.58
N LYS A 60 -16.17 13.81 -6.66
CA LYS A 60 -16.05 15.06 -7.43
C LYS A 60 -17.41 15.74 -7.40
N ASP A 61 -17.47 16.99 -6.98
CA ASP A 61 -18.71 17.80 -6.96
C ASP A 61 -19.91 17.09 -6.27
N GLY A 62 -19.64 16.35 -5.19
CA GLY A 62 -20.64 15.59 -4.43
C GLY A 62 -21.03 14.23 -5.01
N LEU A 63 -20.52 13.87 -6.18
CA LEU A 63 -20.76 12.58 -6.84
C LEU A 63 -19.60 11.61 -6.61
N GLU A 64 -19.92 10.35 -6.30
CA GLU A 64 -18.93 9.28 -6.23
C GLU A 64 -18.40 8.98 -7.63
N LEU A 65 -17.10 9.21 -7.82
CA LEU A 65 -16.40 9.08 -9.08
C LEU A 65 -15.78 7.69 -9.25
N ASN A 66 -15.10 7.21 -8.20
CA ASN A 66 -14.42 5.92 -8.18
C ASN A 66 -14.29 5.39 -6.74
N SER A 67 -14.08 4.09 -6.62
CA SER A 67 -13.69 3.42 -5.38
C SER A 67 -12.35 2.71 -5.56
N ILE A 68 -11.36 3.06 -4.74
CA ILE A 68 -10.03 2.46 -4.76
C ILE A 68 -9.96 1.40 -3.67
N ASN A 69 -9.90 0.13 -4.05
CA ASN A 69 -9.75 -0.99 -3.13
C ASN A 69 -8.26 -1.33 -2.93
N PHE A 70 -7.82 -1.43 -1.68
CA PHE A 70 -6.43 -1.71 -1.33
C PHE A 70 -6.02 -3.19 -1.43
N ASP A 71 -6.97 -4.10 -1.64
CA ASP A 71 -6.75 -5.54 -1.66
C ASP A 71 -6.15 -6.03 -3.00
N HIS A 72 -4.97 -5.53 -3.38
CA HIS A 72 -4.10 -5.98 -4.52
C HIS A 72 -4.18 -5.20 -5.84
N ASN A 73 -5.07 -4.22 -5.96
CA ASN A 73 -5.22 -3.42 -7.18
C ASN A 73 -4.77 -1.97 -7.01
N CYS A 74 -3.94 -1.66 -6.03
CA CYS A 74 -3.43 -0.31 -5.80
C CYS A 74 -1.93 -0.36 -5.46
N GLU A 75 -1.15 0.56 -6.02
CA GLU A 75 0.28 0.70 -5.80
C GLU A 75 0.65 2.19 -5.77
N ILE A 76 1.60 2.58 -4.91
CA ILE A 76 2.25 3.89 -5.00
C ILE A 76 3.45 3.71 -5.93
N ILE A 77 3.41 4.33 -7.11
CA ILE A 77 4.41 4.12 -8.17
C ILE A 77 5.42 5.27 -8.29
N ASN A 78 5.16 6.41 -7.65
CA ASN A 78 6.08 7.54 -7.61
C ASN A 78 5.85 8.36 -6.33
N GLU A 79 6.93 8.80 -5.69
CA GLU A 79 6.94 9.66 -4.51
C GLU A 79 7.88 10.84 -4.80
N GLN A 80 7.37 12.07 -4.73
CA GLN A 80 8.12 13.33 -4.91
C GLN A 80 7.87 14.22 -3.67
N PRO A 81 8.53 13.93 -2.53
CA PRO A 81 8.31 14.66 -1.28
C PRO A 81 8.53 16.17 -1.38
N GLU A 82 9.45 16.60 -2.24
CA GLU A 82 9.87 18.00 -2.43
C GLU A 82 8.77 18.81 -3.12
N ASP A 83 8.04 18.16 -4.03
CA ASP A 83 6.89 18.74 -4.73
C ASP A 83 5.57 18.49 -3.98
N LEU A 84 5.60 17.73 -2.88
CA LEU A 84 4.42 17.21 -2.16
C LEU A 84 3.50 16.38 -3.06
N ILE A 85 4.07 15.65 -4.01
CA ILE A 85 3.32 14.88 -5.01
C ILE A 85 3.60 13.39 -4.88
N PHE A 86 2.57 12.57 -5.00
CA PHE A 86 2.72 11.14 -5.19
C PHE A 86 1.78 10.62 -6.27
N THR A 87 2.13 9.50 -6.88
CA THR A 87 1.32 8.88 -7.92
C THR A 87 0.84 7.51 -7.46
N ILE A 88 -0.48 7.32 -7.48
CA ILE A 88 -1.10 6.00 -7.28
C ILE A 88 -1.49 5.40 -8.62
N LYS A 89 -1.25 4.10 -8.75
CA LYS A 89 -1.75 3.27 -9.84
C LYS A 89 -2.79 2.33 -9.26
N PHE A 90 -3.97 2.29 -9.86
CA PHE A 90 -4.99 1.35 -9.43
C PHE A 90 -5.86 0.83 -10.57
N THR A 91 -6.53 -0.28 -10.34
CA THR A 91 -7.48 -0.87 -11.29
C THR A 91 -8.90 -0.56 -10.84
N ASP A 92 -9.70 0.05 -11.70
CA ASP A 92 -11.11 0.35 -11.41
C ASP A 92 -12.01 -0.88 -11.57
N GLU A 93 -13.32 -0.69 -11.31
CA GLU A 93 -14.35 -1.73 -11.44
C GLU A 93 -14.49 -2.30 -12.86
N ASN A 94 -14.13 -1.51 -13.88
CA ASN A 94 -14.15 -1.89 -15.29
C ASN A 94 -12.83 -2.51 -15.75
N LYS A 95 -11.94 -2.86 -14.81
CA LYS A 95 -10.59 -3.41 -15.06
C LYS A 95 -9.65 -2.46 -15.81
N LYS A 96 -9.97 -1.17 -15.87
CA LYS A 96 -9.09 -0.15 -16.44
C LYS A 96 -8.03 0.24 -15.42
N ILE A 97 -6.78 0.29 -15.88
CA ILE A 97 -5.66 0.75 -15.06
C ILE A 97 -5.61 2.27 -15.14
N LEU A 98 -5.80 2.92 -14.00
CA LEU A 98 -5.72 4.36 -13.81
C LEU A 98 -4.42 4.73 -13.10
N ARG A 99 -3.90 5.93 -13.41
CA ARG A 99 -2.74 6.53 -12.75
C ARG A 99 -3.10 7.95 -12.37
N TRP A 100 -3.12 8.23 -11.08
CA TRP A 100 -3.48 9.54 -10.56
C TRP A 100 -2.31 10.15 -9.83
N LYS A 101 -1.93 11.36 -10.25
CA LYS A 101 -0.89 12.16 -9.62
C LYS A 101 -1.59 13.10 -8.64
N ILE A 102 -1.32 12.93 -7.35
CA ILE A 102 -2.00 13.59 -6.25
C ILE A 102 -1.02 14.57 -5.62
N ARG A 103 -1.42 15.84 -5.52
CA ARG A 103 -0.65 16.90 -4.87
C ARG A 103 -1.29 17.25 -3.53
N CYS A 104 -0.47 17.25 -2.47
CA CYS A 104 -0.85 17.68 -1.12
C CYS A 104 -0.55 19.17 -0.92
N LYS A 105 -1.25 19.80 0.03
CA LYS A 105 -1.05 21.22 0.38
C LYS A 105 0.11 21.43 1.35
N THR A 106 0.39 20.43 2.19
CA THR A 106 1.40 20.49 3.25
C THR A 106 2.21 19.21 3.35
N PHE A 107 3.41 19.30 3.92
CA PHE A 107 4.27 18.13 4.17
C PHE A 107 3.65 17.16 5.17
N GLU A 108 2.94 17.66 6.19
CA GLU A 108 2.25 16.87 7.19
C GLU A 108 1.13 16.03 6.55
N GLU A 109 0.38 16.64 5.63
CA GLU A 109 -0.64 15.95 4.84
C GLU A 109 -0.02 14.88 3.94
N TYR A 110 1.01 15.24 3.17
CA TYR A 110 1.75 14.31 2.32
C TYR A 110 2.26 13.10 3.11
N SER A 111 2.97 13.36 4.21
CA SER A 111 3.55 12.32 5.06
C SER A 111 2.47 11.43 5.70
N ALA A 112 1.36 12.03 6.13
CA ALA A 112 0.23 11.28 6.67
C ALA A 112 -0.39 10.36 5.60
N TRP A 113 -0.61 10.87 4.40
CA TRP A 113 -1.24 10.13 3.31
C TRP A 113 -0.38 8.98 2.78
N ILE A 114 0.90 9.23 2.51
CA ILE A 114 1.85 8.17 2.13
C ILE A 114 1.87 7.06 3.19
N LYS A 115 1.99 7.44 4.47
CA LYS A 115 1.98 6.47 5.58
C LYS A 115 0.67 5.68 5.64
N PHE A 116 -0.48 6.34 5.45
CA PHE A 116 -1.79 5.68 5.42
C PHE A 116 -1.91 4.69 4.26
N LEU A 117 -1.53 5.10 3.05
CA LEU A 117 -1.59 4.27 1.85
C LEU A 117 -0.68 3.05 2.00
N LYS A 118 0.60 3.24 2.34
CA LYS A 118 1.56 2.15 2.57
C LYS A 118 1.07 1.14 3.61
N LYS A 119 0.42 1.61 4.69
CA LYS A 119 -0.21 0.73 5.69
C LYS A 119 -1.41 -0.02 5.14
N SER A 120 -2.22 0.62 4.30
CA SER A 120 -3.40 0.02 3.70
C SER A 120 -3.06 -1.02 2.63
N LEU A 121 -1.90 -0.90 1.99
CA LEU A 121 -1.35 -1.87 1.02
C LEU A 121 -0.71 -3.13 1.66
N ARG A 122 -0.72 -3.25 2.99
CA ARG A 122 -0.16 -4.43 3.67
C ARG A 122 -0.97 -5.68 3.32
N HIS A 123 -0.26 -6.74 2.95
CA HIS A 123 -0.87 -8.05 2.72
C HIS A 123 -1.62 -8.54 3.95
N LYS A 124 -2.85 -9.00 3.73
CA LYS A 124 -3.63 -9.71 4.75
C LYS A 124 -2.91 -10.99 5.13
N TRP A 125 -2.94 -11.31 6.42
CA TRP A 125 -2.37 -12.56 6.92
C TRP A 125 -3.24 -13.73 6.51
N LEU A 126 -2.64 -14.66 5.76
CA LEU A 126 -3.31 -15.85 5.30
C LEU A 126 -3.45 -16.85 6.46
N ALA A 127 -4.62 -17.44 6.59
CA ALA A 127 -4.85 -18.51 7.54
C ALA A 127 -4.48 -19.85 6.90
N SER A 128 -3.66 -20.64 7.59
CA SER A 128 -3.31 -22.01 7.17
C SER A 128 -3.05 -22.90 8.40
N SER A 129 -3.32 -24.19 8.27
CA SER A 129 -2.93 -25.23 9.25
C SER A 129 -1.50 -25.74 9.03
N ARG A 130 -0.86 -25.33 7.92
CA ARG A 130 0.50 -25.76 7.53
C ARG A 130 1.33 -24.58 7.03
N CYS A 131 2.65 -24.66 7.20
CA CYS A 131 3.58 -23.68 6.64
C CYS A 131 3.41 -23.61 5.12
N GLN A 132 3.16 -22.43 4.57
CA GLN A 132 2.94 -22.23 3.13
C GLN A 132 4.25 -22.20 2.31
N ILE A 133 5.36 -22.65 2.90
CA ILE A 133 6.66 -22.80 2.24
C ILE A 133 7.09 -24.26 2.31
N CYS A 134 7.30 -24.81 3.50
CA CYS A 134 7.77 -26.19 3.68
C CYS A 134 6.65 -27.21 3.92
N SER A 135 5.38 -26.77 3.92
CA SER A 135 4.22 -27.61 4.20
C SER A 135 4.22 -28.32 5.56
N LYS A 136 5.11 -27.97 6.51
CA LYS A 136 5.12 -28.53 7.88
C LYS A 136 3.82 -28.17 8.60
N GLY A 137 3.18 -29.16 9.24
CA GLY A 137 1.96 -28.94 10.03
C GLY A 137 2.24 -28.08 11.27
N PHE A 138 1.34 -27.15 11.58
CA PHE A 138 1.42 -26.35 12.80
C PHE A 138 0.81 -27.10 13.98
N GLY A 139 1.37 -26.92 15.17
CA GLY A 139 0.93 -27.60 16.39
C GLY A 139 1.76 -27.17 17.59
N PHE A 140 1.80 -28.00 18.64
CA PHE A 140 2.52 -27.68 19.88
C PHE A 140 4.01 -27.37 19.65
N ARG A 141 4.67 -28.15 18.80
CA ARG A 141 6.11 -28.02 18.49
C ARG A 141 6.43 -27.00 17.38
N THR A 142 5.46 -26.62 16.56
CA THR A 142 5.69 -25.71 15.41
C THR A 142 4.66 -24.60 15.43
N ARG A 143 5.09 -23.42 15.87
CA ARG A 143 4.24 -22.23 16.00
C ARG A 143 3.98 -21.58 14.65
N LYS A 144 2.81 -20.93 14.54
CA LYS A 144 2.42 -20.13 13.38
C LYS A 144 3.06 -18.75 13.43
N HIS A 145 3.62 -18.31 12.32
CA HIS A 145 4.04 -16.95 12.09
C HIS A 145 3.50 -16.44 10.74
N HIS A 146 3.58 -15.14 10.51
CA HIS A 146 3.23 -14.54 9.23
C HIS A 146 4.38 -13.70 8.69
N CYS A 147 4.67 -13.84 7.40
CA CYS A 147 5.57 -12.95 6.70
C CYS A 147 4.90 -11.58 6.54
N ARG A 148 5.52 -10.50 7.02
CA ARG A 148 4.94 -9.14 6.90
C ARG A 148 4.98 -8.59 5.47
N LYS A 149 5.86 -9.12 4.61
CA LYS A 149 5.97 -8.71 3.20
C LYS A 149 4.89 -9.34 2.32
N CYS A 150 4.56 -10.63 2.49
CA CYS A 150 3.64 -11.35 1.59
C CYS A 150 2.39 -11.96 2.27
N GLY A 151 2.27 -11.88 3.59
CA GLY A 151 1.10 -12.37 4.33
C GLY A 151 1.03 -13.89 4.53
N LYS A 152 1.89 -14.70 3.89
CA LYS A 152 1.93 -16.17 4.05
C LYS A 152 2.11 -16.59 5.52
N CYS A 153 1.40 -17.65 5.92
CA CYS A 153 1.56 -18.36 7.19
C CYS A 153 2.77 -19.30 7.11
N VAL A 154 3.77 -19.11 7.98
CA VAL A 154 5.09 -19.72 7.91
C VAL A 154 5.57 -20.21 9.27
N CYS A 155 6.45 -21.21 9.31
CA CYS A 155 7.14 -21.65 10.52
C CYS A 155 8.42 -20.82 10.75
N ASP A 156 9.05 -20.99 11.91
CA ASP A 156 10.26 -20.24 12.27
C ASP A 156 11.42 -20.52 11.31
N ASP A 157 11.68 -21.80 10.99
CA ASP A 157 12.69 -22.24 10.02
C ASP A 157 12.54 -21.57 8.63
N CYS A 158 11.31 -21.30 8.20
CA CYS A 158 11.02 -20.67 6.90
C CYS A 158 10.98 -19.14 6.96
N SER A 159 11.17 -18.55 8.14
CA SER A 159 11.12 -17.10 8.36
C SER A 159 12.12 -16.56 9.39
N PRO A 160 13.40 -16.95 9.35
CA PRO A 160 14.44 -16.50 10.29
C PRO A 160 14.81 -15.02 10.12
N ILE A 161 14.40 -14.38 9.02
CA ILE A 161 14.84 -13.04 8.64
C ILE A 161 13.93 -11.96 9.25
N LEU A 162 14.55 -10.92 9.79
CA LEU A 162 13.93 -9.67 10.19
C LEU A 162 14.37 -8.54 9.25
N SER A 163 13.43 -7.67 8.87
CA SER A 163 13.71 -6.51 8.04
C SER A 163 12.74 -5.37 8.21
N THR A 164 13.21 -4.16 7.99
CA THR A 164 12.35 -3.00 7.74
C THR A 164 11.68 -3.16 6.36
N LEU A 165 10.44 -2.71 6.22
CA LEU A 165 9.73 -2.66 4.93
C LEU A 165 9.12 -1.26 4.76
N PRO A 166 9.94 -0.25 4.41
CA PRO A 166 9.50 1.14 4.29
C PRO A 166 8.32 1.31 3.32
N GLU A 167 8.27 0.52 2.25
CA GLU A 167 7.19 0.49 1.25
C GLU A 167 5.84 0.03 1.82
N LEU A 168 5.86 -0.67 2.96
CA LEU A 168 4.67 -1.07 3.74
C LEU A 168 4.57 -0.29 5.07
N ALA A 169 5.35 0.79 5.21
CA ALA A 169 5.47 1.59 6.42
C ALA A 169 5.82 0.78 7.68
N TYR A 170 6.59 -0.30 7.53
CA TYR A 170 7.26 -0.96 8.66
C TYR A 170 8.64 -0.34 8.83
N THR A 171 8.71 0.65 9.73
CA THR A 171 9.96 1.33 10.11
C THR A 171 10.80 0.49 11.06
N GLU A 172 10.16 -0.39 11.85
CA GLU A 172 10.84 -1.38 12.67
C GLU A 172 11.12 -2.69 11.92
N MET A 173 12.05 -3.47 12.47
CA MET A 173 12.39 -4.81 12.01
C MET A 173 11.21 -5.77 12.19
N VAL A 174 10.68 -6.27 11.09
CA VAL A 174 9.57 -7.24 11.07
C VAL A 174 9.96 -8.55 10.41
N ARG A 175 9.31 -9.64 10.84
CA ARG A 175 9.56 -10.99 10.31
C ARG A 175 9.14 -11.11 8.85
N ILE A 176 10.04 -11.64 8.03
CA ILE A 176 9.74 -12.04 6.65
C ILE A 176 10.16 -13.49 6.39
N CYS A 177 9.60 -14.11 5.36
CA CYS A 177 10.00 -15.45 4.94
C CYS A 177 11.28 -15.43 4.10
N ASN A 178 11.91 -16.60 3.99
CA ASN A 178 13.12 -16.80 3.18
C ASN A 178 12.94 -16.37 1.72
N GLU A 179 11.79 -16.68 1.11
CA GLU A 179 11.48 -16.27 -0.27
C GLU A 179 11.52 -14.74 -0.42
N CYS A 180 10.82 -14.00 0.46
CA CYS A 180 10.84 -12.54 0.45
C CYS A 180 12.24 -11.97 0.73
N GLY A 181 13.00 -12.59 1.63
CA GLY A 181 14.37 -12.19 1.92
C GLY A 181 15.26 -12.25 0.67
N LYS A 182 15.19 -13.35 -0.09
CA LYS A 182 15.93 -13.52 -1.36
C LYS A 182 15.59 -12.43 -2.38
N HIS A 183 14.31 -12.11 -2.56
CA HIS A 183 13.89 -11.07 -3.50
C HIS A 183 14.43 -9.69 -3.15
N ILE A 184 14.38 -9.31 -1.87
CA ILE A 184 14.89 -8.01 -1.44
C ILE A 184 16.42 -7.98 -1.55
N GLU A 185 17.12 -9.08 -1.26
CA GLU A 185 18.59 -9.15 -1.45
C GLU A 185 18.97 -9.02 -2.93
N ALA A 186 18.26 -9.72 -3.83
CA ALA A 186 18.45 -9.59 -5.28
C ALA A 186 18.25 -8.13 -5.75
N ASN A 187 17.19 -7.46 -5.28
CA ASN A 187 16.94 -6.06 -5.62
C ASN A 187 18.04 -5.10 -5.12
N ARG A 188 18.76 -5.43 -4.04
CA ARG A 188 19.91 -4.63 -3.59
C ARG A 188 21.09 -4.71 -4.53
N LYS A 189 21.36 -5.91 -5.07
CA LYS A 189 22.48 -6.11 -5.99
C LYS A 189 22.24 -5.40 -7.32
N SER A 190 20.99 -5.12 -7.67
CA SER A 190 20.62 -4.33 -8.86
C SER A 190 20.57 -2.81 -8.63
N VAL A 191 20.45 -2.33 -7.38
CA VAL A 191 20.32 -0.91 -7.03
C VAL A 191 21.44 -0.55 -6.07
N LEU A 192 22.65 -0.35 -6.59
CA LEU A 192 23.75 0.22 -5.80
C LEU A 192 23.51 1.73 -5.64
N PHE A 193 23.66 2.20 -4.40
CA PHE A 193 23.54 3.57 -3.86
C PHE A 193 22.18 3.95 -3.24
N LEU A 194 22.21 3.96 -1.89
CA LEU A 194 21.34 4.68 -0.94
C LEU A 194 19.87 4.22 -0.86
N ASP A 195 19.65 3.18 -0.03
CA ASP A 195 18.48 2.94 0.85
C ASP A 195 18.31 1.43 1.07
N THR A 196 19.21 0.84 1.86
CA THR A 196 19.13 -0.59 2.17
C THR A 196 18.20 -0.83 3.36
N PRO A 197 17.15 -1.67 3.24
CA PRO A 197 16.44 -2.15 4.42
C PRO A 197 17.43 -2.90 5.31
N ASN A 198 17.47 -2.66 6.61
CA ASN A 198 18.38 -3.43 7.46
C ASN A 198 17.89 -4.90 7.52
N PHE A 199 18.75 -5.89 7.31
CA PHE A 199 18.43 -7.31 7.44
C PHE A 199 19.21 -7.92 8.59
N THR A 200 18.52 -8.64 9.47
CA THR A 200 19.17 -9.47 10.48
C THR A 200 18.52 -10.84 10.54
N HIS A 201 19.33 -11.87 10.73
CA HIS A 201 18.84 -13.20 11.09
C HIS A 201 18.55 -13.20 12.59
N ARG A 202 17.45 -13.83 13.00
CA ARG A 202 17.22 -14.14 14.41
C ARG A 202 18.38 -14.99 14.92
N LYS A 203 19.06 -14.48 15.94
CA LYS A 203 20.04 -15.23 16.73
C LYS A 203 19.33 -16.22 17.63
#